data_AF-A0A924SSV8-F1
#
_entry.id   AF-A0A924SSV8-F1
#
_cell.length_a   1.000
_cell.length_b   1.000
_cell.length_c   1.000
_cell.angle_alpha   90.00
_cell.angle_beta   90.00
_cell.angle_gamma   90.00
#
_symmetry.space_group_name_H-M   'P 1'
#
loop_
_entity.id
_entity.type
_entity.pdbx_description
1 polymer ?
#
loop_
_entity_poly.entity_id
_entity_poly.type
_entity_poly.pdbx_seq_one_letter_code
_entity_poly.pdbx_strand_id
1 'polypeptide(L)'
;MTTNITQQEVLLMSKSSFASRQYCENDSAPGLSNEPQNDKLKEACWNGLVKELMPEIFYTDDKNAKLFLWQVREANHFFALEMSEYPLDVDKYLSIDPYRFMQVKGFN
;
A
#
# COMPACT_ATOMS: atom_id res chain seq x y z
N MET A 1 22.11 20.41 -10.71
CA MET A 1 20.69 20.49 -10.32
C MET A 1 20.42 19.27 -9.47
N THR A 2 20.04 19.45 -8.20
CA THR A 2 19.63 18.37 -7.32
C THR A 2 18.23 17.94 -7.76
N THR A 3 18.12 16.75 -8.37
CA THR A 3 16.83 16.14 -8.66
C THR A 3 16.22 15.73 -7.32
N ASN A 4 15.12 16.36 -6.92
CA ASN A 4 14.37 15.91 -5.75
C ASN A 4 13.68 14.62 -6.14
N ILE A 5 14.11 13.51 -5.55
CA ILE A 5 13.53 12.19 -5.78
C ILE A 5 12.48 11.98 -4.69
N THR A 6 11.23 11.74 -5.09
CA THR A 6 10.13 11.48 -4.16
C THR A 6 9.95 9.97 -4.00
N GLN A 7 10.03 9.51 -2.75
CA GLN A 7 9.62 8.17 -2.34
C GLN A 7 8.47 8.31 -1.34
N GLN A 8 7.42 7.53 -1.53
CA GLN A 8 6.23 7.54 -0.70
C GLN A 8 5.97 6.15 -0.13
N GLU A 9 5.83 6.09 1.19
CA GLU A 9 5.43 4.90 1.93
C GLU A 9 3.99 5.07 2.41
N VAL A 10 3.14 4.07 2.17
CA VAL A 10 1.75 4.05 2.62
C VAL A 10 1.49 2.79 3.42
N LEU A 11 0.99 2.95 4.65
CA LEU A 11 0.56 1.83 5.49
C LEU A 11 -0.97 1.73 5.46
N LEU A 12 -1.49 0.74 4.72
CA LEU A 12 -2.91 0.48 4.61
C LEU A 12 -3.38 -0.49 5.70
N MET A 13 -4.10 0.03 6.69
CA MET A 13 -4.61 -0.78 7.80
C MET A 13 -5.66 -1.79 7.33
N SER A 14 -5.34 -3.07 7.43
CA SER A 14 -6.14 -4.17 6.86
C SER A 14 -7.52 -4.31 7.52
N LYS A 15 -7.62 -3.98 8.82
CA LYS A 15 -8.89 -4.01 9.59
C LYS A 15 -9.59 -2.65 9.69
N SER A 16 -9.32 -1.72 8.78
CA SER A 16 -9.98 -0.42 8.78
C SER A 16 -11.37 -0.48 8.15
N SER A 17 -12.28 0.39 8.61
CA SER A 17 -13.60 0.53 7.97
C SER A 17 -13.49 0.98 6.50
N PHE A 18 -12.40 1.63 6.14
CA PHE A 18 -12.08 2.01 4.77
C PHE A 18 -11.95 0.78 3.87
N ALA A 19 -11.11 -0.18 4.27
CA ALA A 19 -10.92 -1.46 3.57
C ALA A 19 -12.23 -2.26 3.46
N SER A 20 -13.14 -2.12 4.43
CA SER A 20 -14.42 -2.82 4.39
C SER A 20 -15.44 -2.21 3.41
N ARG A 21 -15.45 -0.88 3.23
CA ARG A 21 -16.51 -0.19 2.46
C ARG A 21 -16.27 -0.23 0.94
N GLN A 22 -15.05 0.11 0.51
CA GLN A 22 -14.69 0.19 -0.91
C GLN A 22 -14.85 -1.16 -1.65
N TYR A 23 -14.75 -2.28 -0.94
CA TYR A 23 -14.84 -3.62 -1.54
C TYR A 23 -16.22 -4.27 -1.43
N CYS A 24 -17.10 -3.78 -0.53
CA CYS A 24 -18.46 -4.29 -0.42
C CYS A 24 -19.38 -3.79 -1.56
N GLU A 25 -19.08 -2.66 -2.20
CA GLU A 25 -19.94 -2.09 -3.26
C GLU A 25 -19.72 -2.74 -4.64
N ASN A 26 -18.59 -3.42 -4.87
CA ASN A 26 -18.29 -4.10 -6.14
C ASN A 26 -18.85 -5.53 -6.24
N ASP A 27 -19.52 -6.06 -5.21
CA ASP A 27 -20.08 -7.42 -5.15
C ASP A 27 -21.42 -7.60 -5.92
N SER A 28 -21.59 -6.91 -7.06
CA SER A 28 -22.75 -7.16 -7.95
C SER A 28 -22.56 -8.39 -8.85
N ALA A 29 -21.45 -9.13 -8.72
CA ALA A 29 -21.20 -10.35 -9.48
C ALA A 29 -21.60 -11.61 -8.67
N PRO A 30 -22.56 -12.43 -9.13
CA PRO A 30 -23.00 -13.60 -8.39
C PRO A 30 -21.96 -14.71 -8.52
N GLY A 31 -21.19 -14.97 -7.46
CA GLY A 31 -20.33 -16.16 -7.41
C GLY A 31 -19.09 -16.10 -6.52
N LEU A 32 -18.66 -14.93 -6.05
CA LEU A 32 -17.49 -14.82 -5.18
C LEU A 32 -17.89 -14.98 -3.71
N SER A 33 -17.95 -16.24 -3.31
CA SER A 33 -18.22 -16.71 -1.95
C SER A 33 -17.23 -16.14 -0.93
N ASN A 34 -17.74 -15.45 0.09
CA ASN A 34 -17.24 -15.41 1.48
C ASN A 34 -15.72 -15.41 1.74
N GLU A 35 -14.90 -14.76 0.91
CA GLU A 35 -13.50 -14.54 1.26
C GLU A 35 -13.39 -13.45 2.34
N PRO A 36 -12.55 -13.63 3.36
CA PRO A 36 -12.37 -12.63 4.40
C PRO A 36 -11.85 -11.33 3.73
N GLN A 37 -12.43 -10.17 4.08
CA GLN A 37 -12.16 -8.86 3.45
C GLN A 37 -10.67 -8.52 3.23
N ASN A 38 -9.77 -9.06 4.06
CA ASN A 38 -8.32 -8.92 3.88
C ASN A 38 -7.83 -9.47 2.54
N ASP A 39 -8.43 -10.55 2.04
CA ASP A 39 -8.01 -11.20 0.79
C ASP A 39 -8.40 -10.36 -0.43
N LYS A 40 -9.54 -9.65 -0.39
CA LYS A 40 -9.96 -8.73 -1.47
C LYS A 40 -9.09 -7.46 -1.56
N LEU A 41 -8.77 -6.84 -0.40
CA LEU A 41 -7.86 -5.69 -0.37
C LEU A 41 -6.47 -6.09 -0.89
N LYS A 42 -5.99 -7.26 -0.47
CA LYS A 42 -4.75 -7.83 -0.97
C LYS A 42 -4.81 -8.04 -2.46
N GLU A 43 -5.83 -8.72 -2.98
CA GLU A 43 -5.99 -8.97 -4.41
C GLU A 43 -5.96 -7.68 -5.24
N ALA A 44 -6.68 -6.64 -4.81
CA ALA A 44 -6.63 -5.34 -5.49
C ALA A 44 -5.28 -4.65 -5.39
N CYS A 45 -4.55 -4.82 -4.28
CA CYS A 45 -3.17 -4.36 -4.17
C CYS A 45 -2.26 -5.02 -5.20
N TRP A 46 -2.41 -6.32 -5.40
CA TRP A 46 -1.61 -7.10 -6.35
C TRP A 46 -2.03 -6.94 -7.81
N ASN A 47 -3.32 -6.73 -8.07
CA ASN A 47 -3.87 -6.59 -9.43
C ASN A 47 -3.78 -5.15 -9.98
N GLY A 48 -3.13 -4.24 -9.25
CA GLY A 48 -2.97 -2.84 -9.67
C GLY A 48 -4.24 -1.99 -9.57
N LEU A 49 -5.30 -2.52 -8.94
CA LEU A 49 -6.58 -1.82 -8.76
C LEU A 49 -6.52 -0.76 -7.64
N VAL A 50 -5.42 -0.66 -6.90
CA VAL A 50 -5.23 0.37 -5.86
C VAL A 50 -5.44 1.77 -6.42
N LYS A 51 -5.00 2.04 -7.64
CA LYS A 51 -5.15 3.37 -8.26
C LYS A 51 -6.62 3.71 -8.54
N GLU A 52 -7.45 2.72 -8.79
CA GLU A 52 -8.88 2.91 -9.05
C GLU A 52 -9.65 3.10 -7.73
N LEU A 53 -9.26 2.36 -6.69
CA LEU A 53 -9.92 2.37 -5.38
C LEU A 53 -9.44 3.50 -4.47
N MET A 54 -8.19 3.90 -4.64
CA MET A 54 -7.49 4.91 -3.86
C MET A 54 -6.63 5.81 -4.75
N PRO A 55 -7.22 6.57 -5.68
CA PRO A 55 -6.45 7.50 -6.52
C PRO A 55 -5.69 8.54 -5.70
N GLU A 56 -6.10 8.79 -4.46
CA GLU A 56 -5.59 9.85 -3.59
C GLU A 56 -4.16 9.58 -3.14
N ILE A 57 -3.79 8.31 -2.97
CA ILE A 57 -2.43 7.96 -2.58
C ILE A 57 -1.43 8.20 -3.72
N PHE A 58 -1.91 8.34 -4.96
CA PHE A 58 -1.09 8.67 -6.12
C PHE A 58 -0.98 10.18 -6.36
N TYR A 59 -1.62 11.03 -5.54
CA TYR A 59 -1.43 12.48 -5.63
C TYR A 59 -0.10 12.88 -5.02
N THR A 60 0.66 13.64 -5.82
CA THR A 60 1.92 14.26 -5.41
C THR A 60 1.77 15.77 -5.61
N ASP A 61 2.46 16.56 -4.77
CA ASP A 61 2.50 18.02 -4.91
C ASP A 61 3.08 18.47 -6.26
N ASP A 62 3.93 17.64 -6.88
CA ASP A 62 4.41 17.83 -8.23
C ASP A 62 3.43 17.19 -9.24
N LYS A 63 2.83 18.04 -10.08
CA LYS A 63 1.90 17.63 -11.15
C LYS A 63 2.56 16.80 -12.26
N ASN A 64 3.90 16.85 -12.38
CA ASN A 64 4.65 16.10 -13.37
C ASN A 64 5.25 14.80 -12.82
N ALA A 65 5.29 14.64 -11.49
CA ALA A 65 5.78 13.44 -10.85
C ALA A 65 4.87 12.25 -11.16
N LYS A 66 5.47 11.14 -11.57
CA LYS A 66 4.76 9.89 -11.86
C LYS A 66 5.06 8.87 -10.78
N LEU A 67 4.20 8.77 -9.77
CA LEU A 67 4.31 7.71 -8.78
C LEU A 67 3.88 6.36 -9.37
N PHE A 68 4.75 5.38 -9.26
CA PHE A 68 4.46 3.97 -9.55
C PHE A 68 4.52 3.16 -8.26
N LEU A 69 3.63 2.18 -8.13
CA LEU A 69 3.68 1.20 -7.05
C LEU A 69 4.73 0.13 -7.39
N TRP A 70 5.80 0.07 -6.60
CA TRP A 70 6.91 -0.86 -6.82
C TRP A 70 6.80 -2.12 -5.97
N GLN A 71 6.34 -1.97 -4.73
CA GLN A 71 6.24 -3.09 -3.81
C GLN A 71 4.99 -3.00 -2.95
N VAL A 72 4.37 -4.17 -2.76
CA VAL A 72 3.33 -4.41 -1.75
C VAL A 72 3.89 -5.45 -0.79
N ARG A 73 3.87 -5.16 0.50
CA ARG A 73 4.27 -6.09 1.54
C ARG A 73 3.16 -6.25 2.56
N GLU A 74 2.79 -7.49 2.82
CA GLU A 74 1.82 -7.82 3.85
C GLU A 74 2.50 -7.89 5.22
N ALA A 75 1.95 -7.19 6.20
CA ALA A 75 2.33 -7.25 7.60
C ALA A 75 1.12 -7.66 8.46
N ASN A 76 1.32 -7.86 9.76
CA ASN A 76 0.28 -8.44 10.63
C ASN A 76 -1.03 -7.63 10.66
N HIS A 77 -0.95 -6.30 10.51
CA HIS A 77 -2.10 -5.40 10.68
C HIS A 77 -2.25 -4.37 9.55
N PHE A 78 -1.36 -4.39 8.56
CA PHE A 78 -1.37 -3.46 7.44
C PHE A 78 -0.68 -4.04 6.21
N PHE A 79 -0.96 -3.46 5.06
CA PHE A 79 -0.15 -3.60 3.86
C PHE A 79 0.74 -2.37 3.73
N ALA A 80 2.05 -2.60 3.59
CA ALA A 80 3.00 -1.55 3.25
C ALA A 80 3.11 -1.43 1.74
N LEU A 81 2.82 -0.25 1.22
CA LEU A 81 2.98 0.10 -0.18
C LEU A 81 4.18 1.03 -0.33
N GLU A 82 5.03 0.72 -1.30
CA GLU A 82 6.20 1.53 -1.63
C GLU A 82 6.06 2.07 -3.04
N MET A 83 6.06 3.39 -3.15
CA MET A 83 5.83 4.10 -4.40
C MET A 83 6.93 5.11 -4.68
N SER A 84 7.32 5.23 -5.94
CA SER A 84 8.34 6.17 -6.39
C SER A 84 8.30 6.31 -7.90
N GLU A 85 8.95 7.35 -8.43
CA GLU A 85 9.08 7.56 -9.88
C GLU A 85 10.03 6.55 -10.54
N TYR A 86 11.01 6.07 -9.78
CA TYR A 86 12.06 5.15 -10.20
C TYR A 86 12.23 4.08 -9.11
N PRO A 87 12.73 2.87 -9.43
CA PRO A 87 13.02 1.88 -8.41
C PRO A 87 14.09 2.43 -7.46
N LEU A 88 13.79 2.42 -6.15
CA LEU A 88 14.65 2.94 -5.11
C LEU A 88 14.68 1.98 -3.93
N ASP A 89 15.83 1.92 -3.28
CA ASP A 89 15.93 1.27 -1.97
C ASP A 89 15.36 2.19 -0.91
N VAL A 90 14.56 1.61 -0.02
CA VAL A 90 13.99 2.36 1.09
C VAL A 90 15.00 2.52 2.22
N ASP A 91 15.19 3.77 2.63
CA ASP A 91 16.02 4.09 3.79
C ASP A 91 15.35 3.64 5.08
N LYS A 92 15.97 2.69 5.77
CA LYS A 92 15.47 2.14 7.04
C LYS A 92 15.33 3.19 8.14
N TYR A 93 16.13 4.26 8.14
CA TYR A 93 16.08 5.29 9.17
C TYR A 93 14.99 6.33 8.92
N LEU A 94 14.52 6.46 7.67
CA LEU A 94 13.46 7.38 7.27
C LEU A 94 12.13 6.67 7.04
N SER A 95 12.14 5.34 6.98
CA SER A 95 10.95 4.52 6.79
C SER A 95 9.97 4.66 7.95
N ILE A 96 8.70 4.75 7.62
CA ILE A 96 7.60 4.73 8.60
C ILE A 96 7.15 3.31 8.93
N ASP A 97 7.68 2.31 8.22
CA ASP A 97 7.33 0.92 8.43
C ASP A 97 7.99 0.36 9.70
N PRO A 98 7.20 0.00 10.73
CA PRO A 98 7.74 -0.47 12.00
C PRO A 98 8.61 -1.72 11.85
N TYR A 99 8.35 -2.60 10.88
CA TYR A 99 9.16 -3.80 10.68
C TYR A 99 10.50 -3.52 9.98
N ARG A 100 10.70 -2.31 9.44
CA ARG A 100 11.97 -1.92 8.80
C ARG A 100 12.94 -1.25 9.76
N PHE A 101 12.43 -0.45 10.70
CA PHE A 101 13.27 0.25 11.68
C PHE A 101 13.26 -0.39 13.08
N MET A 102 12.24 -1.17 13.46
CA MET A 102 12.29 -1.87 14.74
C MET A 102 13.24 -3.07 14.64
N GLN A 103 14.27 -3.08 15.48
CA GLN A 103 15.00 -4.31 15.77
C GLN A 103 14.02 -5.28 16.43
N VAL A 104 13.63 -6.34 15.72
CA VAL A 104 12.91 -7.46 16.32
C VAL A 104 13.84 -8.05 17.38
N LYS A 105 13.65 -7.67 18.65
CA LYS A 105 14.26 -8.38 19.77
C LYS A 105 13.54 -9.72 19.84
N GLY A 106 14.13 -10.75 19.24
CA GLY A 106 13.71 -12.12 19.48
C GLY A 106 13.84 -12.40 20.97
N PHE A 107 12.72 -12.51 21.67
CA PHE A 107 12.71 -13.13 22.99
C PHE A 107 12.83 -14.64 22.74
N ASN A 108 14.04 -15.17 22.97
CA ASN A 108 14.28 -16.62 23.09
C ASN A 108 13.75 -17.11 24.44
#